data_AF-A0A4P6MFU6-F1
#
_entry.id   AF-A0A4P6MFU6-F1
#
_cell.length_a   1.000
_cell.length_b   1.000
_cell.length_c   1.000
_cell.angle_alpha   90.00
_cell.angle_beta   90.00
_cell.angle_gamma   90.00
#
_symmetry.space_group_name_H-M   'P 1'
#
loop_
_entity.id
_entity.type
_entity.pdbx_description
1 polymer ?
#
loop_
_entity_poly.entity_id
_entity_poly.type
_entity_poly.pdbx_seq_one_letter_code
_entity_poly.pdbx_strand_id
1 'polypeptide(L)'
;MTEPRFEHFEAYGWPVTVDLDLGHLWVEHDGTITWDQLQAIKTLAWGSKARAIEVYPADDQIVRNTVARHLWRLGKDDFCPDLLGRRDDDSLRTRHAQSWAEASR
;
A
#
# COMPACT_ATOMS: atom_id res chain seq x y z
N MET A 1 -3.63 8.06 -24.64
CA MET A 1 -3.80 7.64 -23.24
C MET A 1 -4.44 6.27 -23.29
N THR A 2 -3.77 5.25 -22.76
CA THR A 2 -4.30 3.89 -22.65
C THR A 2 -5.32 3.86 -21.50
N GLU A 3 -6.42 3.12 -21.64
CA GLU A 3 -7.38 2.95 -20.54
C GLU A 3 -6.70 2.26 -19.34
N PRO A 4 -7.02 2.67 -18.10
CA PRO A 4 -6.43 2.05 -16.92
C PRO A 4 -6.83 0.57 -16.82
N ARG A 5 -5.88 -0.27 -16.43
CA ARG A 5 -6.11 -1.71 -16.32
C ARG A 5 -6.45 -2.10 -14.89
N PHE A 6 -7.69 -2.54 -14.70
CA PHE A 6 -8.17 -3.05 -13.42
C PHE A 6 -8.38 -4.56 -13.46
N GLU A 7 -8.04 -5.22 -12.35
CA GLU A 7 -8.50 -6.57 -12.03
C GLU A 7 -9.44 -6.50 -10.84
N HIS A 8 -10.51 -7.30 -10.90
CA HIS A 8 -11.49 -7.40 -9.83
C HIS A 8 -11.63 -8.86 -9.41
N PHE A 9 -11.66 -9.10 -8.11
CA PHE A 9 -11.95 -10.42 -7.56
C PHE A 9 -12.57 -10.30 -6.17
N GLU A 10 -13.07 -11.42 -5.65
CA GLU A 10 -13.55 -11.52 -4.28
C GLU A 10 -12.61 -12.39 -3.46
N ALA A 11 -12.33 -11.97 -2.22
CA ALA A 11 -11.60 -12.77 -1.26
C ALA A 11 -12.21 -12.57 0.14
N TYR A 12 -12.47 -13.68 0.83
CA TYR A 12 -13.10 -13.69 2.16
C TYR A 12 -14.47 -12.97 2.21
N GLY A 13 -15.20 -12.93 1.10
CA GLY A 13 -16.50 -12.24 1.00
C GLY A 13 -16.39 -10.73 0.74
N TRP A 14 -15.19 -10.21 0.49
CA TRP A 14 -14.96 -8.79 0.23
C TRP A 14 -14.55 -8.54 -1.21
N PRO A 15 -15.10 -7.47 -1.85
CA PRO A 15 -14.66 -7.07 -3.17
C PRO A 15 -13.27 -6.45 -3.10
N VAL A 16 -12.40 -6.90 -4.00
CA VAL A 16 -11.03 -6.41 -4.17
C VAL A 16 -10.89 -5.86 -5.57
N THR A 17 -10.34 -4.65 -5.68
CA THR A 17 -9.94 -4.06 -6.95
C THR A 17 -8.43 -3.82 -6.94
N VAL A 18 -7.77 -4.18 -8.04
CA VAL A 18 -6.35 -3.97 -8.27
C VAL A 18 -6.20 -3.07 -9.49
N ASP A 19 -5.66 -1.88 -9.29
CA ASP A 19 -5.12 -1.03 -10.34
C ASP A 19 -3.71 -1.52 -10.70
N LEU A 20 -3.60 -2.16 -11.86
CA LEU A 20 -2.34 -2.74 -12.33
C LEU A 20 -1.31 -1.69 -12.74
N ASP A 21 -1.75 -0.50 -13.11
CA ASP A 21 -0.89 0.56 -13.62
C ASP A 21 -0.28 1.36 -12.47
N LEU A 22 -1.04 1.58 -11.39
CA LEU A 22 -0.55 2.20 -10.15
C LEU A 22 0.08 1.20 -9.17
N GLY A 23 -0.13 -0.11 -9.38
CA GLY A 23 0.24 -1.12 -8.38
C GLY A 23 -0.51 -0.91 -7.06
N HIS A 24 -1.73 -0.39 -7.13
CA HIS A 24 -2.58 -0.09 -6.00
C HIS A 24 -3.67 -1.15 -5.92
N LEU A 25 -3.96 -1.67 -4.74
CA LEU A 25 -5.17 -2.45 -4.50
C LEU A 25 -5.95 -1.84 -3.35
N TRP A 26 -7.27 -1.98 -3.41
CA TRP A 26 -8.12 -1.73 -2.26
C TRP A 26 -9.14 -2.83 -2.08
N VAL A 27 -9.46 -3.10 -0.82
CA VAL A 27 -10.49 -4.05 -0.40
C VAL A 27 -11.51 -3.30 0.43
N GLU A 28 -12.77 -3.37 0.03
CA GLU A 28 -13.89 -2.80 0.79
C GLU A 28 -14.38 -3.85 1.79
N HIS A 29 -14.48 -3.48 3.07
CA HIS A 29 -14.79 -4.42 4.14
C HIS A 29 -15.68 -3.78 5.20
N ASP A 30 -16.14 -4.56 6.17
CA ASP A 30 -17.09 -4.15 7.22
C ASP A 30 -16.41 -3.68 8.53
N GLY A 31 -15.11 -3.41 8.48
CA GLY A 31 -14.28 -3.11 9.66
C GLY A 31 -13.59 -4.32 10.30
N THR A 32 -13.92 -5.56 9.90
CA THR A 32 -13.41 -6.78 10.58
C THR A 32 -12.19 -7.42 9.93
N ILE A 33 -11.71 -6.90 8.79
CA ILE A 33 -10.55 -7.46 8.09
C ILE A 33 -9.31 -7.52 8.98
N THR A 34 -8.71 -8.70 9.04
CA THR A 34 -7.49 -8.94 9.81
C THR A 34 -6.24 -8.72 8.96
N TRP A 35 -5.10 -8.55 9.63
CA TRP A 35 -3.81 -8.46 8.97
C TRP A 35 -3.50 -9.72 8.12
N ASP A 36 -3.81 -10.92 8.63
CA ASP A 36 -3.57 -12.17 7.91
C ASP A 36 -4.40 -12.25 6.61
N GLN A 37 -5.67 -11.84 6.67
CA GLN A 37 -6.53 -11.78 5.49
C GLN A 37 -6.02 -10.77 4.47
N LEU A 38 -5.60 -9.58 4.93
CA LEU A 38 -5.03 -8.56 4.06
C LEU A 38 -3.73 -9.02 3.40
N GLN A 39 -2.87 -9.72 4.14
CA GLN A 39 -1.64 -10.34 3.63
C GLN A 39 -1.92 -11.44 2.60
N ALA A 40 -2.96 -12.24 2.81
CA ALA A 40 -3.41 -13.27 1.88
C ALA A 40 -3.98 -12.64 0.59
N ILE A 41 -4.81 -11.59 0.70
CA ILE A 41 -5.34 -10.83 -0.45
C ILE A 41 -4.19 -10.25 -1.29
N LYS A 42 -3.22 -9.60 -0.65
CA LYS A 42 -2.01 -9.11 -1.32
C LYS A 42 -1.25 -10.22 -2.04
N THR A 43 -1.19 -11.41 -1.45
CA THR A 43 -0.54 -12.58 -2.03
C THR A 43 -1.31 -13.13 -3.24
N LEU A 44 -2.64 -13.10 -3.21
CA LEU A 44 -3.48 -13.45 -4.36
C LEU A 44 -3.29 -12.46 -5.51
N ALA A 45 -3.22 -11.16 -5.20
CA ALA A 45 -3.06 -10.11 -6.20
C ALA A 45 -1.67 -10.09 -6.85
N TRP A 46 -0.59 -10.21 -6.05
CA TRP A 46 0.78 -9.94 -6.52
C TRP A 46 1.81 -11.03 -6.23
N GLY A 47 1.39 -12.12 -5.58
CA GLY A 47 2.26 -13.23 -5.19
C GLY A 47 2.95 -13.04 -3.83
N SER A 48 3.48 -14.14 -3.28
CA SER A 48 4.00 -14.19 -1.91
C SER A 48 5.25 -13.35 -1.67
N LYS A 49 6.01 -13.06 -2.73
CA LYS A 49 7.23 -12.23 -2.67
C LYS A 49 6.95 -10.74 -2.80
N ALA A 50 5.72 -10.34 -3.15
CA ALA A 50 5.38 -8.94 -3.26
C ALA A 50 5.40 -8.27 -1.89
N ARG A 51 6.06 -7.10 -1.85
CA ARG A 51 6.02 -6.18 -0.73
C ARG A 51 4.98 -5.12 -1.02
N ALA A 52 4.28 -4.70 0.01
CA ALA A 52 3.31 -3.63 -0.08
C ALA A 52 3.21 -2.89 1.24
N ILE A 53 2.69 -1.66 1.18
CA ILE A 53 2.46 -0.81 2.34
C ILE A 53 1.00 -0.39 2.39
N GLU A 54 0.45 -0.31 3.60
CA GLU A 54 -0.79 0.42 3.87
C GLU A 54 -0.41 1.86 4.26
N VAL A 55 -1.10 2.83 3.68
CA VAL A 55 -0.82 4.25 3.93
C VAL A 55 -2.03 4.89 4.59
N TYR A 56 -1.78 5.56 5.71
CA TYR A 56 -2.75 6.36 6.44
C TYR A 56 -2.49 7.83 6.10
N PRO A 57 -3.26 8.43 5.18
CA PRO A 57 -3.10 9.84 4.83
C PRO A 57 -3.46 10.74 6.02
N ALA A 58 -3.03 12.01 5.96
CA ALA A 58 -3.46 13.01 6.91
C ALA A 58 -4.98 13.22 6.81
N ASP A 59 -5.63 13.59 7.92
CA ASP A 59 -7.09 13.74 8.00
C ASP A 59 -7.65 14.68 6.91
N ASP A 60 -6.91 15.72 6.55
CA ASP A 60 -7.29 16.71 5.52
C ASP A 60 -7.13 16.20 4.08
N GLN A 61 -6.54 15.03 3.88
CA GLN A 61 -6.34 14.37 2.60
C GLN A 61 -7.31 13.22 2.36
N ILE A 62 -8.17 12.89 3.32
CA ILE A 62 -9.19 11.85 3.21
C ILE A 62 -10.36 12.39 2.39
N VAL A 63 -10.39 12.11 1.09
CA VAL A 63 -11.47 12.57 0.18
C VAL A 63 -12.68 11.63 0.20
N ARG A 64 -12.53 10.38 0.69
CA ARG A 64 -13.61 9.39 0.81
C ARG A 64 -13.43 8.55 2.08
N ASN A 65 -14.48 8.46 2.89
CA ASN A 65 -14.51 7.65 4.11
C ASN A 65 -15.26 6.32 3.90
N THR A 66 -14.90 5.60 2.85
CA THR A 66 -15.39 4.22 2.68
C THR A 66 -14.50 3.31 3.53
N VAL A 67 -15.06 2.30 4.17
CA VAL A 67 -14.30 1.34 4.98
C VAL A 67 -13.51 0.43 4.04
N ALA A 68 -12.30 0.87 3.69
CA ALA A 68 -11.41 0.16 2.79
C ALA A 68 -9.98 0.13 3.34
N ARG A 69 -9.28 -0.96 3.05
CA ARG A 69 -7.82 -1.04 3.22
C ARG A 69 -7.16 -0.84 1.87
N HIS A 70 -6.19 0.06 1.80
CA HIS A 70 -5.46 0.39 0.58
C HIS A 70 -4.02 -0.08 0.69
N LEU A 71 -3.54 -0.87 -0.27
CA LEU A 71 -2.14 -1.27 -0.35
C LEU A 71 -1.50 -0.77 -1.64
N TRP A 72 -0.25 -0.29 -1.55
CA TRP A 72 0.59 0.00 -2.71
C TRP A 72 1.73 -1.00 -2.78
N ARG A 73 1.87 -1.67 -3.92
CA ARG A 73 2.97 -2.58 -4.21
C ARG A 73 4.27 -1.79 -4.29
N LEU A 74 5.31 -2.28 -3.61
CA LEU A 74 6.65 -1.74 -3.71
C LEU A 74 7.46 -2.48 -4.77
N GLY A 75 8.15 -1.72 -5.62
CA GLY A 75 9.23 -2.19 -6.48
C GLY A 75 10.42 -2.73 -5.67
N LYS A 76 11.42 -3.29 -6.37
CA LYS A 76 12.62 -3.88 -5.76
C LYS A 76 13.43 -2.86 -4.94
N ASP A 77 13.50 -1.64 -5.45
CA ASP A 77 14.33 -0.58 -4.88
C ASP A 77 13.47 0.58 -4.32
N ASP A 78 12.14 0.40 -4.31
CA ASP A 78 11.24 1.37 -3.69
C ASP A 78 11.45 1.35 -2.19
N PHE A 79 11.98 2.46 -1.71
CA PHE A 79 11.86 2.85 -0.33
C PHE A 79 10.51 3.55 -0.19
N CYS A 80 9.69 3.14 0.79
CA CYS A 80 8.31 3.59 1.04
C CYS A 80 8.03 4.96 0.40
N PRO A 81 7.27 5.01 -0.72
CA PRO A 81 7.08 6.27 -1.43
C PRO A 81 6.47 7.28 -0.46
N ASP A 82 7.08 8.46 -0.35
CA ASP A 82 6.40 9.65 0.16
C ASP A 82 5.28 9.97 -0.83
N LEU A 83 4.15 9.27 -0.70
CA LEU A 83 3.03 9.30 -1.64
C LEU A 83 2.38 10.69 -1.77
N LEU A 84 2.78 11.64 -0.92
CA LEU A 84 2.19 12.97 -0.85
C LEU A 84 3.05 14.04 -1.51
N GLY A 85 4.21 13.69 -2.08
CA GLY A 85 5.05 14.64 -2.82
C GLY A 85 5.58 15.82 -2.01
N ARG A 86 5.39 15.83 -0.68
CA ARG A 86 6.04 16.78 0.22
C ARG A 86 7.45 16.28 0.49
N ARG A 87 8.45 17.09 0.13
CA ARG A 87 9.80 16.94 0.66
C ARG A 87 9.75 17.35 2.12
N ASP A 88 9.60 16.36 3.00
CA ASP A 88 9.79 16.54 4.42
C ASP A 88 11.19 16.06 4.79
N ASP A 89 11.89 16.84 5.63
CA ASP A 89 13.24 16.47 6.09
C ASP A 89 13.19 15.22 7.00
N ASP A 90 12.02 14.94 7.58
CA ASP A 90 11.73 13.82 8.47
C ASP A 90 11.12 12.59 7.75
N SER A 91 11.57 12.32 6.52
CA SER A 91 11.12 11.14 5.77
C SER A 91 11.61 9.83 6.40
N LEU A 92 10.88 8.73 6.14
CA LEU A 92 11.33 7.38 6.52
C LEU A 92 12.74 7.10 5.96
N ARG A 93 13.08 7.64 4.79
CA ARG A 93 14.39 7.46 4.13
C ARG A 93 15.48 8.09 4.96
N THR A 94 15.26 9.32 5.44
CA THR A 94 16.19 10.04 6.30
C THR A 94 16.42 9.29 7.61
N ARG A 95 15.33 8.88 8.30
CA ARG A 95 15.43 8.15 9.58
C ARG A 95 16.18 6.82 9.44
N HIS A 96 15.91 6.04 8.38
CA HIS A 96 16.61 4.78 8.15
C HIS A 96 18.07 4.94 7.75
N ALA A 97 18.42 6.00 7.00
CA ALA A 97 19.81 6.30 6.69
C ALA A 97 20.64 6.52 7.98
N GLN A 98 20.06 7.20 8.98
CA GLN A 98 20.67 7.37 10.28
C GLN A 98 20.82 6.02 11.02
N SER A 99 19.74 5.23 11.11
CA SER A 99 19.80 3.92 11.79
C SER A 99 20.78 2.93 11.13
N TRP A 100 20.91 2.94 9.81
CA TRP A 100 21.88 2.09 9.10
C TRP A 100 23.33 2.54 9.31
N ALA A 101 23.58 3.86 9.38
CA ALA A 101 24.89 4.37 9.74
C ALA A 101 25.30 3.99 11.18
N GLU A 102 24.33 3.94 12.10
CA GLU A 102 24.54 3.47 13.48
C GLU A 102 24.82 1.96 13.54
N ALA A 103 24.07 1.15 12.79
CA ALA A 103 24.25 -0.31 12.76
C ALA A 103 25.54 -0.80 12.08
N SER A 104 26.22 0.08 11.33
CA SER A 104 27.48 -0.22 10.61
C SER A 104 28.74 0.18 11.38
N ARG A 105 28.60 0.65 12.64
CA ARG A 105 29.70 0.92 13.57
C ARG A 105 29.98 -0.26 14.48
#